data_AF-A0A7Y5NRH1-F1
#
_entry.id   AF-A0A7Y5NRH1-F1
#
_cell.length_a   1.000
_cell.length_b   1.000
_cell.length_c   1.000
_cell.angle_alpha   90.00
_cell.angle_beta   90.00
_cell.angle_gamma   90.00
#
_symmetry.space_group_name_H-M   'P 1'
#
loop_
_entity.id
_entity.type
_entity.pdbx_description
1 polymer ?
#
loop_
_entity_poly.entity_id
_entity_poly.type
_entity_poly.pdbx_seq_one_letter_code
_entity_poly.pdbx_strand_id
1 'polypeptide(L)'
;MRPSLVRSLAALFVGCCAVLAAGACGDSGDDGEGGSGAGSSSGLISACEDYCSAALAQPCGENQLTVEQCQSQCGFLPTQLKGICETENAAAFECLAEAGFTCTGYDTDGDEVEDTFTPVANATCLEEQQAYATCETTAGCKRFCITAEDAGCGEGCLERCESKRAEVEAASATCGIYYSSYVSCGSSAGITCDGGTPRPNDFCIDSAFNVGDCVNPDATDDCPAYCFGAEEIGCMPGCDAECASRLADATCGQAWASLLDCVTFFGDATCENDVVMPTADGICSSEREAYLACGG
;
A
#
# COMPACT_ATOMS: atom_id res chain seq x y z
N MET A 1 33.11 -18.13 -0.22
CA MET A 1 32.47 -16.83 -0.47
C MET A 1 31.00 -17.00 -0.10
N ARG A 2 30.59 -16.57 1.10
CA ARG A 2 29.25 -16.81 1.65
C ARG A 2 28.47 -15.49 1.68
N PRO A 3 27.28 -15.39 1.07
CA PRO A 3 26.36 -14.29 1.27
C PRO A 3 25.44 -14.66 2.45
N SER A 4 25.60 -14.03 3.62
CA SER A 4 24.72 -14.33 4.78
C SER A 4 24.45 -13.15 5.72
N LEU A 5 24.88 -11.93 5.39
CA LEU A 5 24.76 -10.76 6.27
C LEU A 5 23.55 -9.85 5.98
N VAL A 6 22.85 -10.04 4.86
CA VAL A 6 21.75 -9.15 4.44
C VAL A 6 20.36 -9.65 4.87
N ARG A 7 20.23 -10.92 5.29
CA ARG A 7 18.92 -11.51 5.66
C ARG A 7 18.46 -11.22 7.10
N SER A 8 19.35 -10.87 8.02
CA SER A 8 18.97 -10.67 9.44
C SER A 8 18.55 -9.25 9.80
N LEU A 9 18.97 -8.23 9.04
CA LEU A 9 18.55 -6.83 9.27
C LEU A 9 17.10 -6.56 8.84
N ALA A 10 16.57 -7.34 7.89
CA ALA A 10 15.16 -7.29 7.53
C ALA A 10 14.24 -7.81 8.65
N ALA A 11 14.71 -8.69 9.54
CA ALA A 11 13.87 -9.27 10.59
C ALA A 11 13.53 -8.29 11.73
N LEU A 12 14.37 -7.28 11.98
CA LEU A 12 14.10 -6.25 13.01
C LEU A 12 13.16 -5.14 12.52
N PHE A 13 13.11 -4.88 11.21
CA PHE A 13 12.17 -3.93 10.59
C PHE A 13 10.87 -4.59 10.09
N VAL A 14 10.89 -5.89 9.75
CA VAL A 14 9.70 -6.65 9.31
C VAL A 14 9.04 -7.39 10.49
N GLY A 15 9.74 -7.58 11.61
CA GLY A 15 9.24 -8.29 12.79
C GLY A 15 8.13 -7.57 13.58
N CYS A 16 7.93 -6.26 13.37
CA CYS A 16 6.77 -5.55 13.92
C CYS A 16 5.48 -5.82 13.13
N CYS A 17 5.55 -6.42 11.93
CA CYS A 17 4.38 -6.64 11.07
C CYS A 17 3.77 -8.05 11.16
N ALA A 18 4.32 -8.96 11.97
CA ALA A 18 3.89 -10.36 12.00
C ALA A 18 2.87 -10.73 13.09
N VAL A 19 2.44 -9.78 13.95
CA VAL A 19 1.42 -10.02 14.99
C VAL A 19 0.12 -9.27 14.69
N LEU A 20 -0.41 -9.45 13.48
CA LEU A 20 -1.78 -9.05 13.15
C LEU A 20 -2.47 -10.19 12.39
N ALA A 21 -2.56 -11.35 13.05
CA ALA A 21 -3.52 -12.38 12.68
C ALA A 21 -4.52 -12.54 13.83
N ALA A 22 -5.76 -12.15 13.54
CA ALA A 22 -7.00 -12.44 14.27
C ALA A 22 -7.21 -11.74 15.63
N GLY A 23 -8.08 -10.72 15.63
CA GLY A 23 -8.69 -10.17 16.84
C GLY A 23 -9.85 -9.25 16.48
N ALA A 24 -11.06 -9.65 16.86
CA ALA A 24 -12.32 -9.02 16.51
C ALA A 24 -12.47 -7.58 17.02
N CYS A 25 -13.35 -6.85 16.32
CA CYS A 25 -13.88 -5.52 16.59
C CYS A 25 -14.25 -5.30 18.08
N GLY A 26 -13.88 -4.13 18.60
CA GLY A 26 -14.35 -3.59 19.87
C GLY A 26 -14.56 -2.09 19.76
N ASP A 27 -15.80 -1.71 19.41
CA ASP A 27 -16.36 -0.36 19.45
C ASP A 27 -16.18 0.28 20.84
N SER A 28 -15.62 1.48 20.87
CA SER A 28 -15.74 2.46 21.96
C SER A 28 -15.28 3.81 21.42
N GLY A 29 -16.24 4.64 21.02
CA GLY A 29 -16.00 6.02 20.65
C GLY A 29 -15.42 6.85 21.79
N ASP A 30 -14.56 7.80 21.44
CA ASP A 30 -14.35 9.01 22.21
C ASP A 30 -14.03 10.16 21.25
N ASP A 31 -14.74 11.26 21.46
CA ASP A 31 -14.65 12.50 20.69
C ASP A 31 -13.37 13.25 21.08
N GLY A 32 -12.26 12.94 20.40
CA GLY A 32 -10.98 13.64 20.57
C GLY A 32 -10.65 14.48 19.35
N GLU A 33 -10.64 15.81 19.50
CA GLU A 33 -10.07 16.76 18.54
C GLU A 33 -8.61 16.38 18.22
N GLY A 34 -8.41 15.56 17.19
CA GLY A 34 -7.12 15.17 16.65
C GLY A 34 -6.46 16.36 15.98
N GLY A 35 -5.75 17.16 16.77
CA GLY A 35 -4.87 18.19 16.25
C GLY A 35 -3.78 17.54 15.41
N SER A 36 -3.83 17.79 14.10
CA SER A 36 -2.78 17.49 13.12
C SER A 36 -1.52 18.28 13.45
N GLY A 37 -0.81 17.88 14.51
CA GLY A 37 0.56 18.30 14.75
C GLY A 37 1.44 17.56 13.76
N ALA A 38 1.95 18.27 12.75
CA ALA A 38 3.04 17.77 11.93
C ALA A 38 4.18 17.36 12.89
N GLY A 39 4.35 16.06 13.10
CA GLY A 39 5.48 15.52 13.82
C GLY A 39 6.73 16.04 13.15
N SER A 40 7.58 16.74 13.91
CA SER A 40 8.86 17.18 13.37
C SER A 40 9.70 15.94 13.10
N SER A 41 10.27 15.81 11.91
CA SER A 41 11.30 14.81 11.58
C SER A 41 12.40 14.67 12.65
N SER A 42 12.69 15.74 13.40
CA SER A 42 13.63 15.70 14.52
C SER A 42 13.13 14.88 15.73
N GLY A 43 11.82 14.86 15.98
CA GLY A 43 11.20 14.09 17.06
C GLY A 43 11.28 12.59 16.77
N LEU A 44 10.97 12.18 15.54
CA LEU A 44 11.10 10.79 15.10
C LEU A 44 12.54 10.27 15.21
N ILE A 45 13.52 11.07 14.79
CA ILE A 45 14.94 10.69 14.92
C ILE A 45 15.30 10.50 16.39
N SER A 46 14.95 11.45 17.26
CA SER A 46 15.23 11.36 18.70
C SER A 46 14.60 10.12 19.33
N ALA A 47 13.32 9.88 19.07
CA ALA A 47 12.58 8.73 19.59
C ALA A 47 13.25 7.40 19.18
N CYS A 48 13.67 7.28 17.92
CA CYS A 48 14.40 6.12 17.43
C CYS A 48 15.79 5.98 18.09
N GLU A 49 16.52 7.08 18.29
CA GLU A 49 17.82 7.06 18.96
C GLU A 49 17.70 6.62 20.43
N ASP A 50 16.64 7.05 21.12
CA ASP A 50 16.32 6.65 22.50
C ASP A 50 15.95 5.17 22.57
N TYR A 51 15.12 4.68 21.65
CA TYR A 51 14.80 3.26 21.50
C TYR A 51 16.07 2.42 21.29
N CYS A 52 16.93 2.80 20.34
CA CYS A 52 18.19 2.11 20.05
C CYS A 52 19.10 2.06 21.30
N SER A 53 19.17 3.17 22.04
CA SER A 53 19.96 3.26 23.26
C SER A 53 19.40 2.35 24.35
N ALA A 54 18.09 2.34 24.56
CA ALA A 54 17.43 1.52 25.57
C ALA A 54 17.53 0.01 25.30
N ALA A 55 17.34 -0.39 24.03
CA ALA A 55 17.40 -1.79 23.61
C ALA A 55 18.82 -2.35 23.68
N LEU A 56 19.81 -1.61 23.20
CA LEU A 56 21.20 -2.09 23.09
C LEU A 56 22.05 -1.81 24.33
N ALA A 57 21.54 -1.03 25.29
CA ALA A 57 22.11 -0.97 26.64
C ALA A 57 21.90 -2.27 27.43
N GLN A 58 20.98 -3.15 27.00
CA GLN A 58 20.74 -4.41 27.68
C GLN A 58 21.92 -5.37 27.45
N PRO A 59 22.44 -6.01 28.51
CA PRO A 59 23.54 -6.96 28.43
C PRO A 59 23.08 -8.35 27.93
N CYS A 60 22.34 -8.40 26.82
CA CYS A 60 21.76 -9.64 26.26
C CYS A 60 22.78 -10.51 25.51
N GLY A 61 24.03 -10.58 25.97
CA GLY A 61 25.11 -11.26 25.25
C GLY A 61 25.71 -10.41 24.11
N GLU A 62 26.45 -11.04 23.19
CA GLU A 62 27.08 -10.35 22.06
C GLU A 62 26.02 -9.89 21.04
N ASN A 63 25.49 -8.68 21.23
CA ASN A 63 24.65 -8.03 20.23
C ASN A 63 25.44 -7.87 18.92
N GLN A 64 24.88 -8.37 17.81
CA GLN A 64 25.47 -8.20 16.48
C GLN A 64 25.38 -6.76 15.95
N LEU A 65 24.66 -5.89 16.65
CA LEU A 65 24.42 -4.50 16.31
C LEU A 65 24.90 -3.59 17.45
N THR A 66 25.72 -2.59 17.15
CA THR A 66 26.10 -1.55 18.13
C THR A 66 25.05 -0.45 18.19
N VAL A 67 25.04 0.32 19.27
CA VAL A 67 24.15 1.49 19.43
C VAL A 67 24.31 2.44 18.25
N GLU A 68 25.55 2.74 17.85
CA GLU A 68 25.84 3.64 16.74
C GLU A 68 25.34 3.09 15.40
N GLN A 69 25.42 1.77 15.20
CA GLN A 69 24.88 1.14 13.99
C GLN A 69 23.35 1.26 13.95
N CYS A 70 22.66 1.08 15.07
CA CYS A 70 21.21 1.28 15.16
C CYS A 70 20.83 2.76 14.91
N GLN A 71 21.46 3.68 15.62
CA GLN A 71 21.20 5.13 15.50
C GLN A 71 21.48 5.66 14.09
N SER A 72 22.49 5.12 13.39
CA SER A 72 22.77 5.49 12.01
C SER A 72 21.58 5.24 11.06
N GLN A 73 20.68 4.32 11.40
CA GLN A 73 19.48 4.02 10.61
C GLN A 73 18.33 5.00 10.90
N CYS A 74 18.27 5.59 12.10
CA CYS A 74 17.21 6.52 12.50
C CYS A 74 17.14 7.75 11.57
N GLY A 75 18.29 8.22 11.07
CA GLY A 75 18.36 9.35 10.15
C GLY A 75 17.69 9.11 8.79
N PHE A 76 17.41 7.86 8.41
CA PHE A 76 16.69 7.53 7.16
C PHE A 76 15.18 7.49 7.33
N LEU A 77 14.66 7.38 8.56
CA LEU A 77 13.22 7.22 8.81
C LEU A 77 12.38 8.36 8.23
N PRO A 78 12.72 9.66 8.43
CA PRO A 78 11.93 10.74 7.82
C PRO A 78 11.92 10.69 6.29
N THR A 79 13.00 10.21 5.68
CA THR A 79 13.08 10.06 4.21
C THR A 79 12.20 8.90 3.73
N GLN A 80 12.15 7.80 4.48
CA GLN A 80 11.30 6.65 4.15
C GLN A 80 9.81 6.97 4.31
N LEU A 81 9.47 7.68 5.39
CA LEU A 81 8.10 8.05 5.71
C LEU A 81 7.62 9.26 4.90
N LYS A 82 8.53 10.12 4.44
CA LYS A 82 8.25 11.35 3.69
C LYS A 82 7.24 12.26 4.43
N GLY A 83 7.40 12.45 5.74
CA GLY A 83 6.49 13.29 6.53
C GLY A 83 5.16 12.63 6.91
N ILE A 84 4.95 11.35 6.58
CA ILE A 84 3.68 10.65 6.82
C ILE A 84 3.85 9.64 7.94
N CYS A 85 2.94 9.65 8.90
CA CYS A 85 2.96 8.78 10.08
C CYS A 85 4.20 8.97 10.99
N GLU A 86 4.93 10.09 10.84
CA GLU A 86 6.11 10.37 11.65
C GLU A 86 5.76 10.53 13.14
N THR A 87 4.63 11.16 13.45
CA THR A 87 4.16 11.37 14.83
C THR A 87 3.81 10.05 15.49
N GLU A 88 3.01 9.23 14.83
CA GLU A 88 2.56 7.94 15.34
C GLU A 88 3.72 6.96 15.49
N ASN A 89 4.68 6.98 14.56
CA ASN A 89 5.88 6.16 14.65
C ASN A 89 6.81 6.64 15.77
N ALA A 90 6.98 7.95 15.96
CA ALA A 90 7.74 8.51 17.07
C ALA A 90 7.14 8.09 18.43
N ALA A 91 5.81 8.20 18.58
CA ALA A 91 5.11 7.78 19.80
C ALA A 91 5.30 6.28 20.09
N ALA A 92 5.27 5.43 19.06
CA ALA A 92 5.54 4.00 19.20
C ALA A 92 6.97 3.73 19.69
N PHE A 93 7.99 4.43 19.16
CA PHE A 93 9.37 4.30 19.64
C PHE A 93 9.53 4.80 21.07
N GLU A 94 8.93 5.94 21.42
CA GLU A 94 8.98 6.52 22.77
C GLU A 94 8.39 5.55 23.80
N CYS A 95 7.19 5.02 23.56
CA CYS A 95 6.58 4.04 24.48
C CYS A 95 7.46 2.79 24.65
N LEU A 96 8.01 2.25 23.56
CA LEU A 96 8.85 1.05 23.63
C LEU A 96 10.15 1.32 24.41
N ALA A 97 10.74 2.50 24.24
CA ALA A 97 11.93 2.91 24.98
C ALA A 97 11.64 3.06 26.49
N GLU A 98 10.51 3.70 26.84
CA GLU A 98 10.08 3.91 28.24
C GLU A 98 9.70 2.62 28.95
N ALA A 99 9.06 1.68 28.24
CA ALA A 99 8.69 0.37 28.77
C ALA A 99 9.93 -0.45 29.20
N GLY A 100 11.08 -0.16 28.61
CA GLY A 100 12.33 -0.89 28.82
C GLY A 100 12.31 -2.28 28.21
N PHE A 101 13.43 -2.99 28.35
CA PHE A 101 13.68 -4.26 27.68
C PHE A 101 14.13 -5.33 28.66
N THR A 102 13.84 -6.58 28.32
CA THR A 102 14.35 -7.78 28.99
C THR A 102 15.05 -8.66 27.98
N CYS A 103 16.13 -9.31 28.42
CA CYS A 103 16.86 -10.26 27.61
C CYS A 103 16.14 -11.61 27.63
N THR A 104 15.70 -12.09 26.46
CA THR A 104 15.12 -13.43 26.30
C THR A 104 15.87 -14.18 25.23
N GLY A 105 16.13 -15.48 25.41
CA GLY A 105 16.89 -16.28 24.46
C GLY A 105 16.13 -17.56 24.16
N TYR A 106 15.73 -17.75 22.91
CA TYR A 106 15.04 -18.96 22.45
C TYR A 106 15.74 -19.47 21.18
N ASP A 107 15.88 -20.79 21.03
CA ASP A 107 16.28 -21.37 19.75
C ASP A 107 15.09 -21.40 18.77
N THR A 108 15.35 -21.93 17.57
CA THR A 108 14.34 -22.11 16.53
C THR A 108 13.22 -23.09 16.92
N ASP A 109 13.43 -23.92 17.95
CA ASP A 109 12.48 -24.87 18.48
C ASP A 109 11.69 -24.30 19.68
N GLY A 110 12.02 -23.08 20.12
CA GLY A 110 11.38 -22.38 21.23
C GLY A 110 11.94 -22.75 22.60
N ASP A 111 13.06 -23.47 22.66
CA ASP A 111 13.74 -23.83 23.90
C ASP A 111 14.65 -22.67 24.35
N GLU A 112 14.72 -22.40 25.66
CA GLU A 112 15.60 -21.35 26.20
C GLU A 112 17.07 -21.69 25.94
N VAL A 113 17.82 -20.77 25.32
CA VAL A 113 19.26 -20.93 25.06
C VAL A 113 20.04 -19.91 25.87
N GLU A 114 20.96 -20.38 26.70
CA GLU A 114 21.75 -19.56 27.62
C GLU A 114 22.75 -18.60 26.93
N ASP A 115 22.93 -18.65 25.61
CA ASP A 115 23.99 -17.90 24.89
C ASP A 115 23.47 -16.97 23.77
N THR A 116 22.17 -16.92 23.50
CA THR A 116 21.58 -16.08 22.44
C THR A 116 20.41 -15.28 22.97
N PHE A 117 20.67 -14.34 23.86
CA PHE A 117 19.64 -13.43 24.33
C PHE A 117 19.44 -12.27 23.35
N THR A 118 18.19 -11.87 23.15
CA THR A 118 17.82 -10.66 22.42
C THR A 118 16.99 -9.75 23.33
N PRO A 119 17.18 -8.42 23.22
CA PRO A 119 16.34 -7.48 23.95
C PRO A 119 14.92 -7.53 23.38
N VAL A 120 13.95 -7.77 24.26
CA VAL A 120 12.51 -7.74 23.96
C VAL A 120 11.86 -6.69 24.85
N ALA A 121 11.03 -5.84 24.27
CA ALA A 121 10.33 -4.79 25.02
C ALA A 121 9.39 -5.39 26.07
N ASN A 122 9.34 -4.80 27.26
CA ASN A 122 8.53 -5.31 28.37
C ASN A 122 7.03 -5.04 28.21
N ALA A 123 6.68 -4.06 27.38
CA ALA A 123 5.30 -3.73 27.03
C ALA A 123 5.11 -3.79 25.53
N THR A 124 3.87 -4.03 25.12
CA THR A 124 3.48 -4.12 23.71
C THR A 124 3.10 -2.78 23.09
N CYS A 125 3.01 -1.68 23.87
CA CYS A 125 2.64 -0.34 23.40
C CYS A 125 1.45 -0.34 22.43
N LEU A 126 0.37 -1.03 22.84
CA LEU A 126 -0.69 -1.43 21.91
C LEU A 126 -1.39 -0.23 21.29
N GLU A 127 -1.60 0.85 22.05
CA GLU A 127 -2.28 2.05 21.58
C GLU A 127 -1.47 2.78 20.51
N GLU A 128 -0.18 3.00 20.75
CA GLU A 128 0.72 3.66 19.81
C GLU A 128 0.96 2.81 18.55
N GLN A 129 1.08 1.49 18.72
CA GLN A 129 1.18 0.55 17.60
C GLN A 129 -0.10 0.54 16.76
N GLN A 130 -1.28 0.61 17.39
CA GLN A 130 -2.56 0.72 16.68
C GLN A 130 -2.70 2.07 15.97
N ALA A 131 -2.26 3.17 16.58
CA ALA A 131 -2.24 4.49 15.95
C ALA A 131 -1.33 4.50 14.72
N TYR A 132 -0.12 3.95 14.84
CA TYR A 132 0.81 3.85 13.71
C TYR A 132 0.26 2.95 12.59
N ALA A 133 -0.26 1.77 12.94
CA ALA A 133 -0.89 0.87 11.97
C ALA A 133 -2.07 1.54 11.25
N THR A 134 -2.93 2.25 11.99
CA THR A 134 -4.05 3.01 11.43
C THR A 134 -3.54 4.09 10.47
N CYS A 135 -2.48 4.81 10.85
CA CYS A 135 -1.88 5.80 9.97
C CYS A 135 -1.33 5.15 8.68
N GLU A 136 -0.61 4.03 8.78
CA GLU A 136 -0.08 3.31 7.61
C GLU A 136 -1.18 2.84 6.65
N THR A 137 -2.37 2.48 7.15
CA THR A 137 -3.51 2.15 6.27
C THR A 137 -3.99 3.32 5.40
N THR A 138 -3.73 4.57 5.82
CA THR A 138 -4.07 5.80 5.06
C THR A 138 -2.87 6.43 4.36
N ALA A 139 -1.65 5.95 4.64
CA ALA A 139 -0.42 6.54 4.13
C ALA A 139 -0.33 6.54 2.60
N GLY A 140 -0.87 5.51 1.93
CA GLY A 140 -0.96 5.46 0.47
C GLY A 140 -1.73 6.65 -0.11
N CYS A 141 -2.92 6.93 0.42
CA CYS A 141 -3.74 8.08 0.01
C CYS A 141 -3.05 9.42 0.34
N LYS A 142 -2.41 9.54 1.52
CA LYS A 142 -1.66 10.75 1.88
C LYS A 142 -0.52 11.02 0.90
N ARG A 143 0.30 10.00 0.55
CA ARG A 143 1.40 10.13 -0.44
C ARG A 143 0.88 10.53 -1.81
N PHE A 144 -0.18 9.87 -2.25
CA PHE A 144 -0.82 10.16 -3.53
C PHE A 144 -1.31 11.61 -3.57
N CYS A 145 -2.01 12.07 -2.54
CA CYS A 145 -2.58 13.41 -2.51
C CYS A 145 -1.56 14.54 -2.37
N ILE A 146 -0.46 14.33 -1.64
CA ILE A 146 0.67 15.29 -1.65
C ILE A 146 1.21 15.46 -3.07
N THR A 147 1.43 14.34 -3.77
CA THR A 147 1.90 14.35 -5.16
C THR A 147 0.90 15.04 -6.09
N ALA A 148 -0.39 14.84 -5.84
CA ALA A 148 -1.48 15.43 -6.60
C ALA A 148 -1.55 16.95 -6.41
N GLU A 149 -1.49 17.41 -5.16
CA GLU A 149 -1.46 18.82 -4.79
C GLU A 149 -0.24 19.54 -5.40
N ASP A 150 0.93 18.91 -5.36
CA ASP A 150 2.16 19.40 -6.02
C ASP A 150 2.00 19.51 -7.55
N ALA A 151 1.21 18.62 -8.15
CA ALA A 151 0.85 18.66 -9.57
C ALA A 151 -0.27 19.67 -9.89
N GLY A 152 -0.84 20.34 -8.89
CA GLY A 152 -1.90 21.35 -9.05
C GLY A 152 -3.31 20.77 -9.12
N CYS A 153 -3.53 19.55 -8.64
CA CYS A 153 -4.79 18.82 -8.74
C CYS A 153 -5.09 18.19 -7.38
N GLY A 154 -6.08 18.64 -6.61
CA GLY A 154 -6.18 18.06 -5.26
C GLY A 154 -7.22 18.59 -4.30
N GLU A 155 -8.17 19.42 -4.73
CA GLU A 155 -9.23 19.84 -3.80
C GLU A 155 -10.04 18.62 -3.36
N GLY A 156 -10.01 18.33 -2.06
CA GLY A 156 -10.65 17.14 -1.48
C GLY A 156 -10.02 15.81 -1.89
N CYS A 157 -8.75 15.78 -2.31
CA CYS A 157 -8.09 14.55 -2.74
C CYS A 157 -8.10 13.48 -1.65
N LEU A 158 -7.70 13.84 -0.43
CA LEU A 158 -7.54 12.87 0.66
C LEU A 158 -8.87 12.20 1.01
N GLU A 159 -9.92 13.00 1.23
CA GLU A 159 -11.27 12.52 1.54
C GLU A 159 -11.79 11.59 0.44
N ARG A 160 -11.59 11.95 -0.84
CA ARG A 160 -12.00 11.12 -1.97
C ARG A 160 -11.24 9.80 -2.03
N CYS A 161 -9.92 9.85 -1.87
CA CYS A 161 -9.08 8.66 -1.90
C CYS A 161 -9.44 7.70 -0.76
N GLU A 162 -9.64 8.23 0.45
CA GLU A 162 -10.03 7.43 1.62
C GLU A 162 -11.44 6.87 1.49
N SER A 163 -12.40 7.65 0.94
CA SER A 163 -13.74 7.16 0.65
C SER A 163 -13.72 6.02 -0.36
N LYS A 164 -12.95 6.14 -1.44
CA LYS A 164 -12.84 5.09 -2.47
C LYS A 164 -12.12 3.86 -1.92
N ARG A 165 -11.08 4.05 -1.11
CA ARG A 165 -10.41 2.95 -0.38
C ARG A 165 -11.42 2.20 0.49
N ALA A 166 -12.23 2.90 1.28
CA ALA A 166 -13.23 2.29 2.15
C ALA A 166 -14.32 1.55 1.35
N GLU A 167 -14.77 2.09 0.21
CA GLU A 167 -15.70 1.43 -0.71
C GLU A 167 -15.11 0.11 -1.24
N VAL A 168 -13.86 0.13 -1.70
CA VAL A 168 -13.16 -1.07 -2.20
C VAL A 168 -12.91 -2.08 -1.08
N GLU A 169 -12.52 -1.62 0.10
CA GLU A 169 -12.26 -2.45 1.28
C GLU A 169 -13.54 -3.15 1.79
N ALA A 170 -14.71 -2.53 1.58
CA ALA A 170 -16.00 -3.14 1.91
C ALA A 170 -16.31 -4.38 1.06
N ALA A 171 -15.73 -4.50 -0.15
CA ALA A 171 -15.80 -5.72 -0.95
C ALA A 171 -14.91 -6.83 -0.35
N SER A 172 -13.65 -6.51 -0.06
CA SER A 172 -12.80 -7.31 0.83
C SER A 172 -11.59 -6.51 1.33
N ALA A 173 -11.06 -6.89 2.50
CA ALA A 173 -9.81 -6.33 3.03
C ALA A 173 -8.63 -6.46 2.05
N THR A 174 -8.58 -7.54 1.26
CA THR A 174 -7.56 -7.75 0.22
C THR A 174 -7.68 -6.71 -0.89
N CYS A 175 -8.89 -6.29 -1.26
CA CYS A 175 -9.09 -5.27 -2.28
C CYS A 175 -8.57 -3.91 -1.81
N GLY A 176 -8.70 -3.60 -0.51
CA GLY A 176 -8.09 -2.41 0.09
C GLY A 176 -6.55 -2.38 -0.06
N ILE A 177 -5.90 -3.55 -0.01
CA ILE A 177 -4.45 -3.68 -0.24
C ILE A 177 -4.11 -3.43 -1.72
N TYR A 178 -4.89 -3.98 -2.66
CA TYR A 178 -4.70 -3.70 -4.09
C TYR A 178 -4.91 -2.21 -4.39
N TYR A 179 -5.93 -1.58 -3.79
CA TYR A 179 -6.17 -0.14 -3.98
C TYR A 179 -5.04 0.72 -3.41
N SER A 180 -4.52 0.35 -2.24
CA SER A 180 -3.34 0.99 -1.65
C SER A 180 -2.10 0.88 -2.56
N SER A 181 -1.96 -0.25 -3.25
CA SER A 181 -0.88 -0.46 -4.23
C SER A 181 -1.07 0.41 -5.48
N TYR A 182 -2.31 0.52 -5.97
CA TYR A 182 -2.69 1.38 -7.09
C TYR A 182 -2.38 2.87 -6.83
N VAL A 183 -2.83 3.43 -5.70
CA VAL A 183 -2.54 4.83 -5.36
C VAL A 183 -1.05 5.06 -5.08
N SER A 184 -0.36 4.05 -4.52
CA SER A 184 1.10 4.10 -4.34
C SER A 184 1.83 4.14 -5.68
N CYS A 185 1.36 3.38 -6.68
CA CYS A 185 1.89 3.47 -8.03
C CYS A 185 1.77 4.91 -8.56
N GLY A 186 0.59 5.54 -8.44
CA GLY A 186 0.41 6.94 -8.87
C GLY A 186 1.39 7.92 -8.20
N SER A 187 1.64 7.77 -6.90
CA SER A 187 2.62 8.61 -6.19
C SER A 187 4.07 8.45 -6.69
N SER A 188 4.40 7.35 -7.36
CA SER A 188 5.76 7.01 -7.80
C SER A 188 5.97 7.16 -9.31
N ALA A 189 4.99 6.76 -10.11
CA ALA A 189 5.02 6.80 -11.57
C ALA A 189 4.54 8.16 -12.12
N GLY A 190 3.78 8.92 -11.33
CA GLY A 190 3.22 10.21 -11.71
C GLY A 190 1.69 10.19 -11.73
N ILE A 191 1.12 11.39 -11.69
CA ILE A 191 -0.32 11.65 -11.62
C ILE A 191 -0.75 12.45 -12.84
N THR A 192 -1.91 12.11 -13.40
CA THR A 192 -2.62 12.90 -14.40
C THR A 192 -3.81 13.60 -13.77
N CYS A 193 -4.28 14.67 -14.40
CA CYS A 193 -5.39 15.47 -13.91
C CYS A 193 -6.50 15.51 -14.95
N ASP A 194 -7.62 14.90 -14.61
CA ASP A 194 -8.82 14.90 -15.44
C ASP A 194 -9.93 15.69 -14.75
N GLY A 195 -10.32 16.82 -15.33
CA GLY A 195 -11.29 17.73 -14.72
C GLY A 195 -10.90 18.23 -13.32
N GLY A 196 -9.60 18.27 -12.99
CA GLY A 196 -9.09 18.62 -11.66
C GLY A 196 -9.06 17.47 -10.64
N THR A 197 -9.52 16.27 -11.03
CA THR A 197 -9.41 15.05 -10.24
C THR A 197 -8.06 14.39 -10.50
N PRO A 198 -7.26 14.13 -9.46
CA PRO A 198 -5.99 13.42 -9.65
C PRO A 198 -6.25 11.92 -9.88
N ARG A 199 -5.50 11.35 -10.83
CA ARG A 199 -5.50 9.94 -11.17
C ARG A 199 -4.06 9.44 -11.31
N PRO A 200 -3.71 8.24 -10.86
CA PRO A 200 -2.52 7.55 -11.33
C PRO A 200 -2.45 7.56 -12.87
N ASN A 201 -1.26 7.70 -13.43
CA ASN A 201 -1.10 7.65 -14.88
C ASN A 201 -1.26 6.23 -15.44
N ASP A 202 -1.30 6.11 -16.78
CA ASP A 202 -1.51 4.84 -17.49
C ASP A 202 -0.48 3.75 -17.14
N PHE A 203 0.67 4.10 -16.55
CA PHE A 203 1.64 3.12 -16.07
C PHE A 203 1.10 2.25 -14.92
N CYS A 204 0.08 2.75 -14.20
CA CYS A 204 -0.52 2.08 -13.05
C CYS A 204 -1.76 1.25 -13.39
N ILE A 205 -2.05 1.06 -14.67
CA ILE A 205 -3.28 0.45 -15.16
C ILE A 205 -3.45 -1.02 -14.71
N ASP A 206 -2.37 -1.80 -14.67
CA ASP A 206 -2.36 -3.16 -14.10
C ASP A 206 -2.86 -3.15 -12.64
N SER A 207 -2.37 -2.20 -11.83
CA SER A 207 -2.83 -2.08 -10.44
C SER A 207 -4.30 -1.69 -10.34
N ALA A 208 -4.84 -0.93 -11.30
CA ALA A 208 -6.28 -0.61 -11.35
C ALA A 208 -7.11 -1.86 -11.69
N PHE A 209 -6.70 -2.68 -12.66
CA PHE A 209 -7.40 -3.92 -13.01
C PHE A 209 -7.36 -4.95 -11.88
N ASN A 210 -6.26 -5.07 -11.13
CA ASN A 210 -6.21 -5.93 -9.93
C ASN A 210 -7.24 -5.50 -8.85
N VAL A 211 -7.52 -4.20 -8.74
CA VAL A 211 -8.59 -3.72 -7.86
C VAL A 211 -9.95 -4.11 -8.43
N GLY A 212 -10.16 -3.87 -9.73
CA GLY A 212 -11.37 -4.25 -10.47
C GLY A 212 -11.72 -5.73 -10.31
N ASP A 213 -10.77 -6.62 -10.56
CA ASP A 213 -10.89 -8.07 -10.40
C ASP A 213 -11.22 -8.44 -8.95
N CYS A 214 -10.66 -7.73 -7.98
CA CYS A 214 -10.93 -8.01 -6.57
C CYS A 214 -12.33 -7.60 -6.13
N VAL A 215 -12.81 -6.42 -6.57
CA VAL A 215 -14.15 -5.93 -6.23
C VAL A 215 -15.25 -6.67 -7.01
N ASN A 216 -14.88 -7.39 -8.06
CA ASN A 216 -15.76 -8.20 -8.88
C ASN A 216 -15.59 -9.71 -8.60
N PRO A 217 -16.27 -10.26 -7.58
CA PRO A 217 -16.11 -11.68 -7.22
C PRO A 217 -16.68 -12.66 -8.25
N ASP A 218 -17.51 -12.19 -9.18
CA ASP A 218 -18.14 -13.02 -10.22
C ASP A 218 -17.25 -13.09 -11.46
N ALA A 219 -16.35 -14.09 -11.49
CA ALA A 219 -15.41 -14.36 -12.58
C ALA A 219 -16.06 -14.75 -13.94
N THR A 220 -17.35 -14.50 -14.12
CA THR A 220 -18.09 -14.74 -15.38
C THR A 220 -18.53 -13.45 -16.06
N ASP A 221 -18.41 -12.30 -15.40
CA ASP A 221 -18.69 -10.99 -15.97
C ASP A 221 -17.43 -10.14 -15.86
N ASP A 222 -16.69 -9.97 -16.97
CA ASP A 222 -15.44 -9.20 -16.97
C ASP A 222 -15.69 -7.68 -16.99
N CYS A 223 -16.95 -7.24 -17.21
CA CYS A 223 -17.26 -5.82 -17.36
C CYS A 223 -16.99 -5.00 -16.10
N PRO A 224 -17.40 -5.37 -14.88
CA PRO A 224 -17.13 -4.56 -13.70
C PRO A 224 -15.64 -4.35 -13.43
N ALA A 225 -14.82 -5.40 -13.63
CA ALA A 225 -13.38 -5.30 -13.46
C ALA A 225 -12.73 -4.41 -14.52
N TYR A 226 -13.12 -4.64 -15.79
CA TYR A 226 -12.68 -3.81 -16.90
C TYR A 226 -13.08 -2.34 -16.71
N CYS A 227 -14.32 -2.10 -16.29
CA CYS A 227 -14.88 -0.78 -16.11
C CYS A 227 -14.27 -0.03 -14.94
N PHE A 228 -13.92 -0.72 -13.84
CA PHE A 228 -13.13 -0.11 -12.78
C PHE A 228 -11.80 0.41 -13.34
N GLY A 229 -11.02 -0.43 -14.02
CA GLY A 229 -9.72 -0.02 -14.58
C GLY A 229 -9.85 1.08 -15.63
N ALA A 230 -10.85 0.98 -16.52
CA ALA A 230 -11.14 1.98 -17.53
C ALA A 230 -11.49 3.33 -16.90
N GLU A 231 -12.45 3.34 -15.98
CA GLU A 231 -12.88 4.55 -15.31
C GLU A 231 -11.73 5.19 -14.55
N GLU A 232 -10.86 4.42 -13.90
CA GLU A 232 -9.71 4.89 -13.13
C GLU A 232 -8.65 5.62 -13.99
N ILE A 233 -8.35 5.11 -15.19
CA ILE A 233 -7.46 5.79 -16.15
C ILE A 233 -8.16 6.91 -16.94
N GLY A 234 -9.44 7.19 -16.67
CA GLY A 234 -10.21 8.22 -17.36
C GLY A 234 -10.71 7.81 -18.74
N CYS A 235 -10.89 6.51 -18.96
CA CYS A 235 -11.43 5.92 -20.18
C CYS A 235 -12.88 5.43 -19.94
N MET A 236 -13.73 5.45 -20.98
CA MET A 236 -15.12 4.96 -20.92
C MET A 236 -15.95 5.42 -19.69
N PRO A 237 -16.33 6.71 -19.54
CA PRO A 237 -17.23 7.10 -18.47
C PRO A 237 -18.61 6.41 -18.60
N GLY A 238 -19.06 5.69 -17.57
CA GLY A 238 -20.31 4.92 -17.63
C GLY A 238 -20.15 3.58 -18.35
N CYS A 239 -19.02 2.92 -18.11
CA CYS A 239 -18.53 1.78 -18.88
C CYS A 239 -19.45 0.54 -18.86
N ASP A 240 -20.16 0.25 -17.76
CA ASP A 240 -20.87 -1.03 -17.57
C ASP A 240 -21.87 -1.34 -18.70
N ALA A 241 -22.71 -0.37 -19.07
CA ALA A 241 -23.73 -0.55 -20.10
C ALA A 241 -23.12 -0.71 -21.50
N GLU A 242 -22.03 0.00 -21.76
CA GLU A 242 -21.33 -0.08 -23.03
C GLU A 242 -20.56 -1.40 -23.16
N CYS A 243 -19.88 -1.83 -22.10
CA CYS A 243 -19.20 -3.11 -22.05
C CYS A 243 -20.17 -4.28 -22.27
N ALA A 244 -21.31 -4.29 -21.58
CA ALA A 244 -22.35 -5.30 -21.75
C ALA A 244 -22.94 -5.28 -23.18
N SER A 245 -23.14 -4.09 -23.76
CA SER A 245 -23.64 -3.95 -25.13
C SER A 245 -22.64 -4.51 -26.16
N ARG A 246 -21.34 -4.29 -25.95
CA ARG A 246 -20.27 -4.80 -26.84
C ARG A 246 -20.14 -6.32 -26.71
N LEU A 247 -20.24 -6.88 -25.49
CA LEU A 247 -20.28 -8.33 -25.26
C LEU A 247 -21.48 -9.00 -25.97
N ALA A 248 -22.63 -8.32 -25.99
CA ALA A 248 -23.84 -8.82 -26.64
C ALA A 248 -23.82 -8.69 -28.18
N ASP A 249 -22.82 -8.05 -28.77
CA ASP A 249 -22.74 -7.88 -30.23
C ASP A 249 -22.51 -9.23 -30.93
N ALA A 250 -23.42 -9.60 -31.84
CA ALA A 250 -23.39 -10.89 -32.52
C ALA A 250 -22.24 -11.04 -33.54
N THR A 251 -21.60 -9.94 -33.91
CA THR A 251 -20.52 -9.87 -34.91
C THR A 251 -19.16 -9.76 -34.23
N CYS A 252 -19.07 -8.92 -33.19
CA CYS A 252 -17.81 -8.49 -32.59
C CYS A 252 -17.66 -8.92 -31.12
N GLY A 253 -18.71 -9.42 -30.47
CA GLY A 253 -18.73 -9.70 -29.04
C GLY A 253 -17.67 -10.70 -28.58
N GLN A 254 -17.29 -11.67 -29.42
CA GLN A 254 -16.20 -12.60 -29.10
C GLN A 254 -14.82 -11.93 -29.14
N ALA A 255 -14.59 -11.03 -30.11
CA ALA A 255 -13.35 -10.26 -30.17
C ALA A 255 -13.25 -9.29 -29.00
N TRP A 256 -14.37 -8.67 -28.61
CA TRP A 256 -14.47 -7.84 -27.41
C TRP A 256 -14.19 -8.63 -26.14
N ALA A 257 -14.83 -9.80 -25.95
CA ALA A 257 -14.57 -10.66 -24.78
C ALA A 257 -13.10 -11.08 -24.66
N SER A 258 -12.46 -11.41 -25.78
CA SER A 258 -11.03 -11.77 -25.79
C SER A 258 -10.15 -10.57 -25.46
N LEU A 259 -10.53 -9.37 -25.90
CA LEU A 259 -9.84 -8.13 -25.54
C LEU A 259 -10.00 -7.82 -24.05
N LEU A 260 -11.21 -7.96 -23.48
CA LEU A 260 -11.46 -7.77 -22.05
C LEU A 260 -10.56 -8.67 -21.21
N ASP A 261 -10.62 -9.99 -21.44
CA ASP A 261 -9.80 -10.99 -20.73
C ASP A 261 -8.31 -10.65 -20.79
N CYS A 262 -7.82 -10.23 -21.96
CA CYS A 262 -6.41 -9.89 -22.12
C CYS A 262 -6.03 -8.61 -21.38
N VAL A 263 -6.87 -7.57 -21.45
CA VAL A 263 -6.63 -6.28 -20.77
C VAL A 263 -6.69 -6.43 -19.26
N THR A 264 -7.69 -7.15 -18.72
CA THR A 264 -7.84 -7.36 -17.28
C THR A 264 -6.73 -8.25 -16.74
N PHE A 265 -6.36 -9.32 -17.45
CA PHE A 265 -5.36 -10.27 -16.97
C PHE A 265 -3.92 -9.77 -17.08
N PHE A 266 -3.54 -9.09 -18.17
CA PHE A 266 -2.16 -8.66 -18.40
C PHE A 266 -1.89 -7.21 -18.03
N GLY A 267 -2.92 -6.37 -17.90
CA GLY A 267 -2.76 -4.96 -17.51
C GLY A 267 -1.91 -4.14 -18.49
N ASP A 268 -1.74 -4.60 -19.73
CA ASP A 268 -0.99 -3.91 -20.78
C ASP A 268 -1.98 -3.17 -21.68
N ALA A 269 -2.39 -1.97 -21.28
CA ALA A 269 -3.39 -1.22 -22.02
C ALA A 269 -3.21 0.30 -21.95
N THR A 270 -3.89 0.98 -22.87
CA THR A 270 -3.93 2.43 -23.04
C THR A 270 -5.36 2.85 -23.39
N CYS A 271 -5.73 4.08 -23.06
CA CYS A 271 -7.01 4.62 -23.55
C CYS A 271 -6.86 5.11 -25.00
N GLU A 272 -7.66 4.57 -25.92
CA GLU A 272 -7.71 4.95 -27.33
C GLU A 272 -9.14 5.12 -27.80
N ASN A 273 -9.49 6.31 -28.32
CA ASN A 273 -10.86 6.65 -28.73
C ASN A 273 -11.89 6.34 -27.65
N ASP A 274 -11.57 6.71 -26.41
CA ASP A 274 -12.36 6.44 -25.20
C ASP A 274 -12.53 4.95 -24.88
N VAL A 275 -11.74 4.03 -25.45
CA VAL A 275 -11.77 2.58 -25.16
C VAL A 275 -10.43 2.13 -24.59
N VAL A 276 -10.44 1.26 -23.57
CA VAL A 276 -9.19 0.65 -23.10
C VAL A 276 -8.77 -0.43 -24.07
N MET A 277 -7.63 -0.21 -24.71
CA MET A 277 -7.10 -1.06 -25.75
C MET A 277 -5.73 -1.59 -25.33
N PRO A 278 -5.38 -2.85 -25.62
CA PRO A 278 -4.03 -3.32 -25.47
C PRO A 278 -3.02 -2.45 -26.18
N THR A 279 -1.79 -2.31 -25.69
CA THR A 279 -0.77 -1.58 -26.45
C THR A 279 -0.44 -2.30 -27.78
N ALA A 280 -0.10 -1.54 -28.81
CA ALA A 280 0.08 -2.08 -30.16
C ALA A 280 1.23 -3.10 -30.28
N ASP A 281 2.29 -2.93 -29.47
CA ASP A 281 3.45 -3.83 -29.41
C ASP A 281 3.37 -4.80 -28.20
N GLY A 282 2.20 -4.86 -27.56
CA GLY A 282 1.94 -5.55 -26.31
C GLY A 282 1.69 -7.06 -26.43
N ILE A 283 1.59 -7.72 -25.27
CA ILE A 283 1.29 -9.16 -25.20
C ILE A 283 -0.11 -9.50 -25.75
N CYS A 284 -1.01 -8.53 -25.71
CA CYS A 284 -2.40 -8.58 -26.16
C CYS A 284 -2.62 -7.92 -27.53
N SER A 285 -1.56 -7.77 -28.33
CA SER A 285 -1.62 -7.12 -29.65
C SER A 285 -2.51 -7.88 -30.65
N SER A 286 -2.60 -9.20 -30.56
CA SER A 286 -3.50 -10.02 -31.40
C SER A 286 -4.98 -9.74 -31.12
N GLU A 287 -5.35 -9.58 -29.86
CA GLU A 287 -6.71 -9.31 -29.40
C GLU A 287 -7.14 -7.90 -29.82
N ARG A 288 -6.21 -6.94 -29.73
CA ARG A 288 -6.37 -5.60 -30.31
C ARG A 288 -6.65 -5.65 -31.81
N GLU A 289 -5.83 -6.36 -32.59
CA GLU A 289 -6.01 -6.48 -34.04
C GLU A 289 -7.35 -7.13 -34.41
N ALA A 290 -7.74 -8.19 -33.69
CA ALA A 290 -9.01 -8.86 -33.88
C ALA A 290 -10.20 -7.93 -33.61
N TYR A 291 -10.16 -7.16 -32.52
CA TYR A 291 -11.19 -6.18 -32.19
C TYR A 291 -11.31 -5.07 -33.24
N LEU A 292 -10.18 -4.50 -33.66
CA LEU A 292 -10.15 -3.44 -34.68
C LEU A 292 -10.64 -3.94 -36.06
N ALA A 293 -10.30 -5.18 -36.44
CA ALA A 293 -10.77 -5.78 -37.69
C ALA A 293 -12.29 -5.99 -37.72
N CYS A 294 -12.90 -6.16 -36.54
CA CYS A 294 -14.34 -6.36 -36.37
C CYS A 294 -15.15 -5.06 -36.45
N GLY A 295 -14.52 -3.89 -36.30
CA GLY A 295 -15.18 -2.60 -36.48
C GLY A 295 -14.95 -1.58 -35.39
N GLY A 296 -14.21 -1.93 -34.33
CA GLY A 296 -13.61 -1.01 -33.35
C GLY A 296 -14.56 -0.02 -32.69
#